data_AF-A0A0N8IE47-F1
#
_entry.id   AF-A0A0N8IE47-F1
#
_cell.length_a   1.000
_cell.length_b   1.000
_cell.length_c   1.000
_cell.angle_alpha   90.00
_cell.angle_beta   90.00
_cell.angle_gamma   90.00
#
_symmetry.space_group_name_H-M   'P 1'
#
loop_
_entity.id
_entity.type
_entity.pdbx_description
1 polymer ?
#
loop_
_entity_poly.entity_id
_entity_poly.type
_entity_poly.pdbx_seq_one_letter_code
_entity_poly.pdbx_strand_id
1 'polypeptide(L)'
;MNKIFTVILTAPVLVAAPFVHAAPAQHPAQTQFKQNMDAVLKIARDKSLNENQKIQRITGYADRYLDYQRISALAVGMPWREFNANQKNEFIKAFKDMVVSIYSHSALMGAVDSQVTMLPKLTEEKNKRVTVFTEIKTSSGKKYEVGYRLYPVGSTYKIYDIQVDGASLVTVYRNQFNELVKQKGIDGTIETVRQKGLKKVE
;
A
#
# COMPACT_ATOMS: atom_id res chain seq x y z
N MET A 1 -53.15 39.41 -61.42
CA MET A 1 -52.30 38.25 -61.79
C MET A 1 -51.39 37.98 -60.60
N ASN A 2 -51.87 37.24 -59.60
CA ASN A 2 -51.70 35.79 -59.40
C ASN A 2 -50.24 35.38 -59.11
N LYS A 3 -50.06 34.62 -58.01
CA LYS A 3 -48.95 33.69 -57.68
C LYS A 3 -47.76 34.32 -56.91
N ILE A 4 -47.16 33.78 -55.83
CA ILE A 4 -47.16 32.48 -55.14
C ILE A 4 -46.63 32.68 -53.69
N PHE A 5 -47.11 31.85 -52.76
CA PHE A 5 -46.62 31.61 -51.40
C PHE A 5 -45.13 31.21 -51.33
N THR A 6 -44.38 31.70 -50.34
CA THR A 6 -43.24 30.96 -49.78
C THR A 6 -43.15 31.25 -48.28
N VAL A 7 -43.67 30.32 -47.48
CA VAL A 7 -43.49 30.28 -46.03
C VAL A 7 -42.19 29.52 -45.77
N ILE A 8 -41.15 30.22 -45.32
CA ILE A 8 -39.90 29.60 -44.85
C ILE A 8 -40.15 29.15 -43.42
N LEU A 9 -40.36 27.84 -43.24
CA LEU A 9 -40.43 27.19 -41.93
C LEU A 9 -39.00 27.02 -41.40
N THR A 10 -38.52 27.95 -40.57
CA THR A 10 -37.25 27.79 -39.86
C THR A 10 -37.43 26.79 -38.71
N ALA A 11 -36.94 25.56 -38.90
CA ALA A 11 -36.87 24.56 -37.85
C ALA A 11 -35.87 24.99 -36.76
N PRO A 12 -36.18 24.81 -35.45
CA PRO A 12 -35.23 25.08 -34.39
C PRO A 12 -34.12 24.02 -34.42
N VAL A 13 -32.88 24.47 -34.67
CA VAL A 13 -31.69 23.65 -34.51
C VAL A 13 -31.50 23.38 -33.02
N LEU A 14 -31.77 22.14 -32.61
CA LEU A 14 -31.48 21.68 -31.25
C LEU A 14 -29.95 21.59 -31.11
N VAL A 15 -29.34 22.58 -30.45
CA VAL A 15 -27.92 22.55 -30.10
C VAL A 15 -27.75 21.53 -28.99
N ALA A 16 -27.41 20.29 -29.37
CA ALA A 16 -26.97 19.28 -28.42
C ALA A 16 -25.61 19.71 -27.86
N ALA A 17 -25.60 20.28 -26.66
CA ALA A 17 -24.36 20.55 -25.95
C ALA A 17 -23.64 19.20 -25.70
N PRO A 18 -22.36 19.06 -26.07
CA PRO A 18 -21.61 17.85 -25.77
C PRO A 18 -21.50 17.74 -24.25
N PHE A 19 -22.14 16.72 -23.69
CA PHE A 19 -21.86 16.28 -22.33
C PHE A 19 -20.41 15.78 -22.30
N VAL A 20 -19.48 16.67 -21.97
CA VAL A 20 -18.11 16.31 -21.61
C VAL A 20 -18.23 15.47 -20.34
N HIS A 21 -18.21 14.15 -20.51
CA HIS A 21 -18.08 13.22 -19.39
C HIS A 21 -16.68 13.44 -18.81
N ALA A 22 -16.58 14.24 -17.76
CA ALA A 22 -15.37 14.29 -16.95
C ALA A 22 -15.09 12.87 -16.48
N ALA A 23 -13.91 12.33 -16.84
CA ALA A 23 -13.47 11.06 -16.30
C ALA A 23 -13.56 11.12 -14.76
N PRO A 24 -14.08 10.08 -14.09
CA PRO A 24 -14.24 10.11 -12.65
C PRO A 24 -12.90 10.46 -12.00
N ALA A 25 -12.88 11.52 -11.20
CA ALA A 25 -11.68 11.98 -10.53
C ALA A 25 -11.11 10.82 -9.68
N GLN A 26 -9.85 10.47 -9.93
CA GLN A 26 -9.20 9.38 -9.23
C GLN A 26 -9.14 9.67 -7.72
N HIS A 27 -9.51 8.68 -6.89
CA HIS A 27 -9.61 8.86 -5.45
C HIS A 27 -8.26 9.37 -4.87
N PRO A 28 -8.23 10.33 -3.92
CA PRO A 28 -6.98 10.92 -3.42
C PRO A 28 -5.94 9.91 -2.94
N ALA A 29 -6.39 8.82 -2.31
CA ALA A 29 -5.51 7.73 -1.89
C ALA A 29 -4.84 7.00 -3.06
N GLN A 30 -5.53 6.78 -4.18
CA GLN A 30 -4.93 6.18 -5.39
C GLN A 30 -3.90 7.13 -6.00
N THR A 31 -4.20 8.43 -6.08
CA THR A 31 -3.26 9.44 -6.58
C THR A 31 -1.99 9.49 -5.73
N GLN A 32 -2.12 9.59 -4.40
CA GLN A 32 -0.98 9.58 -3.49
C GLN A 32 -0.21 8.26 -3.57
N PHE A 33 -0.92 7.12 -3.58
CA PHE A 33 -0.30 5.80 -3.68
C PHE A 33 0.50 5.65 -4.99
N LYS A 34 -0.05 6.10 -6.12
CA LYS A 34 0.65 6.07 -7.41
C LYS A 34 1.95 6.87 -7.36
N GLN A 35 1.92 8.10 -6.82
CA GLN A 35 3.12 8.92 -6.66
C GLN A 35 4.17 8.22 -5.78
N ASN A 36 3.71 7.57 -4.70
CA ASN A 36 4.56 6.79 -3.81
C ASN A 36 5.20 5.58 -4.49
N MET A 37 4.40 4.81 -5.23
CA MET A 37 4.84 3.66 -5.99
C MET A 37 5.89 4.08 -7.04
N ASP A 38 5.61 5.12 -7.82
CA ASP A 38 6.52 5.62 -8.86
C ASP A 38 7.86 6.07 -8.26
N ALA A 39 7.84 6.75 -7.11
CA ALA A 39 9.05 7.18 -6.40
C ALA A 39 9.89 6.00 -5.89
N VAL A 40 9.26 4.99 -5.28
CA VAL A 40 9.94 3.79 -4.79
C VAL A 40 10.51 2.97 -5.95
N LEU A 41 9.76 2.78 -7.03
CA LEU A 41 10.23 2.08 -8.24
C LEU A 41 11.41 2.81 -8.90
N LYS A 42 11.38 4.15 -8.92
CA LYS A 42 12.51 4.95 -9.42
C LYS A 42 13.78 4.70 -8.60
N ILE A 43 13.69 4.69 -7.26
CA ILE A 43 14.83 4.39 -6.39
C ILE A 43 15.33 2.95 -6.61
N ALA A 44 14.41 1.97 -6.65
CA ALA A 44 14.77 0.56 -6.82
C ALA A 44 15.50 0.31 -8.15
N ARG A 45 15.09 0.99 -9.22
CA ARG A 45 15.64 0.85 -10.58
C ARG A 45 16.84 1.78 -10.87
N ASP A 46 17.22 2.64 -9.93
CA ASP A 46 18.37 3.53 -10.09
C ASP A 46 19.67 2.72 -10.10
N LYS A 47 20.37 2.71 -11.24
CA LYS A 47 21.63 1.97 -11.42
C LYS A 47 22.83 2.66 -10.77
N SER A 48 22.71 3.93 -10.39
CA SER A 48 23.77 4.67 -9.69
C SER A 48 23.86 4.33 -8.20
N LEU A 49 22.84 3.65 -7.66
CA LEU A 49 22.77 3.29 -6.25
C LEU A 49 23.16 1.82 -6.05
N ASN A 50 23.99 1.58 -5.05
CA ASN A 50 24.18 0.23 -4.53
C ASN A 50 22.96 -0.21 -3.69
N GLU A 51 22.89 -1.50 -3.37
CA GLU A 51 21.76 -2.07 -2.63
C GLU A 51 21.49 -1.35 -1.29
N ASN A 52 22.53 -1.12 -0.49
CA ASN A 52 22.39 -0.45 0.81
C ASN A 52 21.80 0.96 0.67
N GLN A 53 22.24 1.73 -0.33
CA GLN A 53 21.70 3.05 -0.62
C GLN A 53 20.22 2.99 -1.02
N LYS A 54 19.83 1.98 -1.82
CA LYS A 54 18.42 1.77 -2.19
C LYS A 54 17.58 1.43 -0.97
N ILE A 55 18.04 0.49 -0.14
CA ILE A 55 17.36 0.10 1.10
C ILE A 55 17.16 1.32 1.99
N GLN A 56 18.21 2.08 2.27
CA GLN A 56 18.12 3.27 3.13
C GLN A 56 17.12 4.30 2.59
N ARG A 57 17.14 4.60 1.29
CA ARG A 57 16.23 5.57 0.67
C ARG A 57 14.79 5.08 0.67
N ILE A 58 14.55 3.80 0.37
CA ILE A 58 13.22 3.20 0.39
C ILE A 58 12.68 3.13 1.82
N THR A 59 13.50 2.76 2.81
CA THR A 59 13.09 2.75 4.22
C THR A 59 12.73 4.16 4.69
N GLY A 60 13.53 5.18 4.36
CA GLY A 60 13.18 6.57 4.67
C GLY A 60 11.91 7.04 3.94
N TYR A 61 11.65 6.53 2.74
CA TYR A 61 10.37 6.76 2.06
C TYR A 61 9.21 6.10 2.80
N ALA A 62 9.36 4.82 3.16
CA ALA A 62 8.38 4.02 3.88
C ALA A 62 8.02 4.64 5.23
N ASP A 63 8.98 5.22 5.95
CA ASP A 63 8.77 5.94 7.22
C ASP A 63 7.72 7.05 7.17
N ARG A 64 7.49 7.62 5.99
CA ARG A 64 6.48 8.68 5.80
C ARG A 64 5.08 8.12 5.57
N TYR A 65 4.97 6.94 4.98
CA TYR A 65 3.71 6.41 4.46
C TYR A 65 3.24 5.11 5.11
N LEU A 66 4.10 4.41 5.85
CA LEU A 66 3.71 3.29 6.69
C LEU A 66 3.45 3.78 8.11
N ASP A 67 2.39 3.26 8.72
CA ASP A 67 2.15 3.45 10.14
C ASP A 67 2.65 2.23 10.91
N TYR A 68 3.94 2.24 11.26
CA TYR A 68 4.56 1.14 12.00
C TYR A 68 3.91 0.90 13.36
N GLN A 69 3.42 1.94 14.04
CA GLN A 69 2.74 1.75 15.31
C GLN A 69 1.44 0.96 15.13
N ARG A 70 0.61 1.33 14.15
CA ARG A 70 -0.62 0.59 13.85
C ARG A 70 -0.33 -0.79 13.30
N ILE A 71 0.65 -0.93 12.42
CA ILE A 71 1.08 -2.23 11.87
C ILE A 71 1.50 -3.16 13.02
N SER A 72 2.38 -2.71 13.92
CA SER A 72 2.82 -3.47 15.10
C SER A 72 1.66 -3.81 16.02
N ALA A 73 0.79 -2.86 16.34
CA ALA A 73 -0.37 -3.09 17.20
C ALA A 73 -1.32 -4.14 16.63
N LEU A 74 -1.59 -4.07 15.32
CA LEU A 74 -2.44 -5.04 14.64
C LEU A 74 -1.75 -6.39 14.50
N ALA A 75 -0.44 -6.41 14.27
CA ALA A 75 0.32 -7.63 14.17
C ALA A 75 0.38 -8.33 15.53
N VAL A 76 0.64 -7.64 16.64
CA VAL A 76 0.60 -8.28 17.97
C VAL A 76 -0.83 -8.69 18.35
N GLY A 77 -1.84 -7.87 18.04
CA GLY A 77 -3.23 -8.15 18.37
C GLY A 77 -3.56 -7.85 19.84
N MET A 78 -4.36 -8.70 20.47
CA MET A 78 -4.88 -8.48 21.83
C MET A 78 -3.78 -8.21 22.88
N PRO A 79 -2.65 -8.95 22.89
CA PRO A 79 -1.59 -8.72 23.87
C PRO A 79 -0.95 -7.32 23.80
N TRP A 80 -1.10 -6.57 22.71
CA TRP A 80 -0.54 -5.22 22.57
C TRP A 80 -0.99 -4.26 23.69
N ARG A 81 -2.15 -4.52 24.30
CA ARG A 81 -2.69 -3.72 25.40
C ARG A 81 -1.87 -3.87 26.69
N GLU A 82 -1.14 -4.97 26.83
CA GLU A 82 -0.30 -5.28 28.00
C GLU A 82 1.11 -4.69 27.86
N PHE A 83 1.51 -4.27 26.66
CA PHE A 83 2.81 -3.64 26.44
C PHE A 83 2.83 -2.23 27.06
N ASN A 84 3.84 -1.94 27.86
CA ASN A 84 4.14 -0.59 28.33
C ASN A 84 4.74 0.28 27.19
N ALA A 85 4.90 1.58 27.43
CA ALA A 85 5.37 2.51 26.40
C ALA A 85 6.76 2.15 25.83
N ASN A 86 7.70 1.72 26.68
CA ASN A 86 9.04 1.33 26.27
C ASN A 86 8.99 0.04 25.44
N GLN A 87 8.25 -0.96 25.90
CA GLN A 87 8.05 -2.23 25.17
C GLN A 87 7.42 -2.00 23.79
N LYS A 88 6.44 -1.08 23.68
CA LYS A 88 5.86 -0.72 22.38
C LYS A 88 6.90 -0.14 21.44
N ASN A 89 7.72 0.81 21.92
CA ASN A 89 8.77 1.43 21.13
C ASN A 89 9.84 0.42 20.69
N GLU A 90 10.29 -0.43 21.61
CA GLU A 90 11.25 -1.49 21.33
C GLU A 90 10.72 -2.49 20.31
N PHE A 91 9.47 -2.94 20.47
CA PHE A 91 8.84 -3.85 19.53
C PHE A 91 8.66 -3.22 18.15
N ILE A 92 8.20 -1.97 18.07
CA ILE A 92 8.03 -1.26 16.79
C ILE A 92 9.38 -1.18 16.05
N LYS A 93 10.44 -0.80 16.77
CA LYS A 93 11.79 -0.74 16.19
C LYS A 93 12.26 -2.12 15.73
N ALA A 94 12.18 -3.13 16.59
CA ALA A 94 12.62 -4.48 16.28
C ALA A 94 11.84 -5.06 15.09
N PHE A 95 10.52 -4.86 15.06
CA PHE A 95 9.67 -5.38 13.98
C PHE A 95 9.96 -4.69 12.65
N LYS A 96 10.16 -3.36 12.65
CA LYS A 96 10.62 -2.63 11.47
C LYS A 96 11.95 -3.16 10.96
N ASP A 97 12.95 -3.28 11.82
CA ASP A 97 14.30 -3.72 11.46
C ASP A 97 14.28 -5.16 10.92
N MET A 98 13.45 -6.03 11.51
CA MET A 98 13.21 -7.38 11.02
C MET A 98 12.61 -7.33 9.62
N VAL A 99 11.46 -6.68 9.41
CA VAL A 99 10.77 -6.59 8.11
C VAL A 99 11.70 -6.06 7.01
N VAL A 100 12.46 -4.99 7.28
CA VAL A 100 13.46 -4.47 6.34
C VAL A 100 14.47 -5.56 6.01
N SER A 101 15.02 -6.26 7.01
CA SER A 101 16.02 -7.30 6.79
C SER A 101 15.53 -8.49 5.96
N ILE A 102 14.28 -8.93 6.11
CA ILE A 102 13.75 -10.13 5.40
C ILE A 102 13.21 -9.78 4.00
N TYR A 103 12.70 -8.57 3.80
CA TYR A 103 11.99 -8.23 2.57
C TYR A 103 12.77 -7.32 1.63
N SER A 104 13.67 -6.46 2.13
CA SER A 104 14.32 -5.43 1.31
C SER A 104 15.00 -5.98 0.06
N HIS A 105 15.78 -7.06 0.19
CA HIS A 105 16.45 -7.68 -0.95
C HIS A 105 15.44 -8.19 -2.00
N SER A 106 14.48 -9.03 -1.59
CA SER A 106 13.49 -9.60 -2.50
C SER A 106 12.56 -8.56 -3.12
N ALA A 107 12.21 -7.51 -2.36
CA ALA A 107 11.40 -6.41 -2.86
C ALA A 107 12.17 -5.57 -3.89
N LEU A 108 13.48 -5.37 -3.69
CA LEU A 108 14.35 -4.68 -4.64
C LEU A 108 14.51 -5.49 -5.93
N MET A 109 14.87 -6.78 -5.84
CA MET A 109 15.00 -7.66 -7.01
C MET A 109 13.67 -7.74 -7.76
N GLY A 110 12.57 -7.97 -7.03
CA GLY A 110 11.22 -7.96 -7.58
C GLY A 110 10.89 -6.65 -8.30
N ALA A 111 11.19 -5.49 -7.72
CA ALA A 111 10.90 -4.20 -8.34
C ALA A 111 11.73 -3.91 -9.61
N VAL A 112 12.96 -4.42 -9.68
CA VAL A 112 13.83 -4.29 -10.85
C VAL A 112 13.33 -5.18 -12.00
N ASP A 113 13.02 -6.44 -11.70
CA ASP A 113 12.74 -7.45 -12.73
C ASP A 113 11.25 -7.61 -13.07
N SER A 114 10.36 -7.04 -12.24
CA SER A 114 8.91 -7.16 -12.41
C SER A 114 8.27 -5.90 -12.97
N GLN A 115 7.21 -6.11 -13.75
CA GLN A 115 6.27 -5.05 -14.11
C GLN A 115 5.28 -4.85 -12.96
N VAL A 116 5.25 -3.65 -12.40
CA VAL A 116 4.33 -3.27 -11.32
C VAL A 116 3.33 -2.27 -11.90
N THR A 117 2.05 -2.61 -11.84
CA THR A 117 0.97 -1.83 -12.43
C THR A 117 -0.10 -1.54 -11.37
N MET A 118 -0.43 -0.27 -11.15
CA MET A 118 -1.60 0.06 -10.31
C MET A 118 -2.88 -0.30 -11.05
N LEU A 119 -3.75 -1.08 -10.39
CA LEU A 119 -5.03 -1.48 -10.97
C LEU A 119 -6.05 -0.35 -10.86
N PRO A 120 -6.96 -0.18 -11.84
CA PRO A 120 -8.00 0.84 -11.83
C PRO A 120 -9.16 0.43 -10.90
N LYS A 121 -8.85 -0.08 -9.71
CA LYS A 121 -9.83 -0.50 -8.70
C LYS A 121 -9.40 -0.04 -7.31
N LEU A 122 -10.38 0.22 -6.46
CA LEU A 122 -10.23 0.54 -5.05
C LEU A 122 -11.43 -0.01 -4.30
N THR A 123 -11.22 -0.41 -3.05
CA THR A 123 -12.30 -0.79 -2.13
C THR A 123 -12.38 0.25 -1.03
N GLU A 124 -13.56 0.77 -0.73
CA GLU A 124 -13.81 1.62 0.44
C GLU A 124 -14.34 0.80 1.60
N GLU A 125 -13.88 1.13 2.80
CA GLU A 125 -14.29 0.54 4.06
C GLU A 125 -14.73 1.64 5.05
N LYS A 126 -15.28 1.24 6.20
CA LYS A 126 -15.64 2.16 7.29
C LYS A 126 -14.44 3.02 7.72
N ASN A 127 -14.73 4.22 8.25
CA ASN A 127 -13.75 5.18 8.75
C ASN A 127 -12.75 5.67 7.68
N LYS A 128 -13.24 5.88 6.45
CA LYS A 128 -12.45 6.38 5.30
C LYS A 128 -11.23 5.50 4.97
N ARG A 129 -11.28 4.22 5.36
CA ARG A 129 -10.26 3.25 5.00
C ARG A 129 -10.48 2.83 3.57
N VAL A 130 -9.38 2.62 2.86
CA VAL A 130 -9.43 2.22 1.46
C VAL A 130 -8.37 1.18 1.16
N THR A 131 -8.61 0.33 0.18
CA THR A 131 -7.61 -0.59 -0.35
C THR A 131 -7.30 -0.22 -1.79
N VAL A 132 -6.04 0.09 -2.07
CA VAL A 132 -5.52 0.32 -3.43
C VAL A 132 -4.82 -0.95 -3.88
N PHE A 133 -4.96 -1.32 -5.16
CA PHE A 133 -4.44 -2.58 -5.66
C PHE A 133 -3.38 -2.36 -6.74
N THR A 134 -2.37 -3.22 -6.77
CA THR A 134 -1.41 -3.34 -7.86
C THR A 134 -1.34 -4.79 -8.36
N GLU A 135 -1.01 -4.98 -9.63
CA GLU A 135 -0.55 -6.27 -10.15
C GLU A 135 0.98 -6.23 -10.27
N ILE A 136 1.64 -7.25 -9.73
CA ILE A 136 3.07 -7.50 -9.93
C ILE A 136 3.21 -8.69 -10.88
N LYS A 137 3.75 -8.44 -12.07
CA LYS A 137 4.10 -9.49 -13.03
C LYS A 137 5.61 -9.73 -13.00
N THR A 138 6.01 -10.89 -12.50
CA THR A 138 7.41 -11.32 -12.42
C THR A 138 8.00 -11.63 -13.79
N SER A 139 9.33 -11.70 -13.88
CA SER A 139 10.05 -12.14 -15.08
C SER A 139 9.65 -13.55 -15.55
N SER A 140 9.25 -14.43 -14.63
CA SER A 140 8.72 -15.77 -14.92
C SER A 140 7.31 -15.78 -15.54
N GLY A 141 6.65 -14.62 -15.62
CA GLY A 141 5.27 -14.48 -16.11
C GLY A 141 4.19 -14.67 -15.04
N LYS A 142 4.54 -15.12 -13.84
CA LYS A 142 3.61 -15.18 -12.69
C LYS A 142 3.12 -13.79 -12.31
N LYS A 143 1.84 -13.70 -11.97
CA LYS A 143 1.14 -12.48 -11.56
C LYS A 143 0.67 -12.61 -10.12
N TYR A 144 0.85 -11.54 -9.36
CA TYR A 144 0.40 -11.43 -7.98
C TYR A 144 -0.40 -10.14 -7.83
N GLU A 145 -1.56 -10.22 -7.18
CA GLU A 145 -2.29 -9.02 -6.77
C GLU A 145 -1.83 -8.58 -5.38
N VAL A 146 -1.48 -7.31 -5.24
CA VAL A 146 -1.10 -6.72 -3.96
C VAL A 146 -2.10 -5.64 -3.58
N GLY A 147 -2.78 -5.84 -2.46
CA GLY A 147 -3.70 -4.88 -1.85
C GLY A 147 -3.02 -4.09 -0.74
N TYR A 148 -3.03 -2.76 -0.82
CA TYR A 148 -2.48 -1.87 0.19
C TYR A 148 -3.63 -1.24 0.95
N ARG A 149 -3.76 -1.55 2.24
CA ARG A 149 -4.83 -0.98 3.08
C ARG A 149 -4.35 0.33 3.66
N LEU A 150 -5.03 1.40 3.31
CA LEU A 150 -4.71 2.77 3.69
C LEU A 150 -5.81 3.39 4.55
N TYR A 151 -5.41 4.36 5.36
CA TYR A 151 -6.34 5.21 6.09
C TYR A 151 -5.79 6.64 6.20
N PRO A 152 -6.64 7.66 6.29
CA PRO A 152 -6.18 9.04 6.38
C PRO A 152 -5.65 9.37 7.78
N VAL A 153 -4.49 10.02 7.81
CA VAL A 153 -3.85 10.66 8.97
C VAL A 153 -3.57 12.11 8.58
N GLY A 154 -4.42 13.02 9.03
CA GLY A 154 -4.42 14.40 8.53
C GLY A 154 -4.68 14.41 7.01
N SER A 155 -3.74 14.99 6.25
CA SER A 155 -3.77 15.04 4.78
C SER A 155 -3.11 13.84 4.08
N THR A 156 -2.54 12.90 4.83
CA THR A 156 -1.76 11.78 4.28
C THR A 156 -2.49 10.46 4.46
N TYR A 157 -2.61 9.66 3.41
CA TYR A 157 -3.03 8.27 3.53
C TYR A 157 -1.84 7.39 3.95
N LYS A 158 -1.93 6.75 5.11
CA LYS A 158 -0.90 5.80 5.59
C LYS A 158 -1.33 4.36 5.39
N ILE A 159 -0.40 3.54 4.93
CA ILE A 159 -0.53 2.09 4.82
C ILE A 159 -0.44 1.49 6.22
N TYR A 160 -1.41 0.64 6.55
CA TYR A 160 -1.46 -0.07 7.84
C TYR A 160 -1.50 -1.59 7.70
N ASP A 161 -1.63 -2.09 6.47
CA ASP A 161 -1.56 -3.52 6.14
C ASP A 161 -1.31 -3.68 4.63
N ILE A 162 -0.69 -4.80 4.26
CA ILE A 162 -0.43 -5.20 2.87
C ILE A 162 -0.97 -6.62 2.71
N GLN A 163 -1.67 -6.85 1.61
CA GLN A 163 -2.27 -8.12 1.25
C GLN A 163 -1.63 -8.64 -0.03
N VAL A 164 -1.25 -9.91 -0.07
CA VAL A 164 -0.79 -10.57 -1.31
C VAL A 164 -1.79 -11.67 -1.62
N ASP A 165 -2.40 -11.61 -2.81
CA ASP A 165 -3.50 -12.49 -3.23
C ASP A 165 -4.59 -12.64 -2.16
N GLY A 166 -4.92 -11.51 -1.50
CA GLY A 166 -5.91 -11.41 -0.44
C GLY A 166 -5.42 -11.77 0.96
N ALA A 167 -4.25 -12.41 1.12
CA ALA A 167 -3.69 -12.77 2.41
C ALA A 167 -3.00 -11.57 3.09
N SER A 168 -3.51 -11.15 4.25
CA SER A 168 -2.99 -10.03 5.05
C SER A 168 -1.68 -10.39 5.75
N LEU A 169 -0.60 -9.65 5.47
CA LEU A 169 0.69 -9.83 6.13
C LEU A 169 0.57 -9.59 7.64
N VAL A 170 -0.19 -8.57 8.06
CA VAL A 170 -0.46 -8.31 9.48
C VAL A 170 -1.10 -9.52 10.16
N THR A 171 -2.03 -10.20 9.48
CA THR A 171 -2.71 -11.38 10.05
C THR A 171 -1.78 -12.57 10.17
N VAL A 172 -0.88 -12.78 9.19
CA VAL A 172 0.12 -13.85 9.27
C VAL A 172 1.03 -13.66 10.47
N TYR A 173 1.57 -12.45 10.66
CA TYR A 173 2.40 -12.14 11.82
C TYR A 173 1.63 -12.23 13.13
N ARG A 174 0.32 -11.96 13.13
CA ARG A 174 -0.51 -12.07 14.33
C ARG A 174 -0.58 -13.46 14.91
N ASN A 175 -0.67 -14.48 14.08
CA ASN A 175 -0.68 -15.85 14.57
C ASN A 175 0.66 -16.18 15.25
N GLN A 176 1.77 -15.78 14.64
CA GLN A 176 3.12 -16.00 15.17
C GLN A 176 3.37 -15.23 16.47
N PHE A 177 3.00 -13.95 16.53
CA PHE A 177 3.21 -13.13 17.73
C PHE A 177 2.34 -13.56 18.91
N ASN A 178 1.08 -13.95 18.68
CA ASN A 178 0.24 -14.46 19.76
C ASN A 178 0.82 -15.74 20.37
N GLU A 179 1.33 -16.66 19.54
CA GLU A 179 1.99 -17.87 20.02
C GLU A 179 3.27 -17.53 20.80
N LEU A 180 4.08 -16.63 20.26
CA LEU A 180 5.34 -16.22 20.86
C LEU A 180 5.16 -15.51 22.20
N VAL A 181 4.17 -14.62 22.32
CA VAL A 181 3.83 -13.94 23.58
C VAL A 181 3.34 -14.95 24.62
N LYS A 182 2.54 -15.94 24.23
CA LYS A 182 2.12 -17.02 25.14
C LYS A 182 3.30 -17.86 25.64
N GLN A 183 4.29 -18.12 24.79
CA GLN A 183 5.43 -18.97 25.11
C GLN A 183 6.54 -18.23 25.88
N LYS A 184 6.80 -16.97 25.54
CA LYS A 184 7.99 -16.23 26.01
C LYS A 184 7.68 -14.91 26.71
N GLY A 185 6.40 -14.54 26.85
CA GLY A 185 6.00 -13.23 27.34
C GLY A 185 6.38 -12.09 26.39
N ILE A 186 6.10 -10.85 26.80
CA ILE A 186 6.32 -9.65 26.00
C ILE A 186 7.81 -9.43 25.72
N ASP A 187 8.65 -9.46 26.75
CA ASP A 187 10.08 -9.18 26.61
C ASP A 187 10.79 -10.26 25.77
N GLY A 188 10.46 -11.54 25.99
CA GLY A 188 10.99 -12.63 25.17
C GLY A 188 10.51 -12.59 23.71
N THR A 189 9.32 -12.04 23.47
CA THR A 189 8.83 -11.75 22.11
C THR A 189 9.66 -10.66 21.45
N ILE A 190 9.88 -9.53 22.14
CA ILE A 190 10.70 -8.42 21.64
C ILE A 190 12.11 -8.90 21.30
N GLU A 191 12.72 -9.69 22.18
CA GLU A 191 14.05 -10.24 21.94
C GLU A 191 14.09 -11.18 20.74
N THR A 192 13.11 -12.06 20.59
CA THR A 192 13.03 -12.96 19.42
C THR A 192 12.90 -12.18 18.12
N VAL A 193 12.11 -11.10 18.10
CA VAL A 193 11.96 -10.22 16.92
C VAL A 193 13.27 -9.48 16.63
N ARG A 194 13.96 -9.00 17.67
CA ARG A 194 15.26 -8.32 17.56
C ARG A 194 16.33 -9.23 16.95
N GLN A 195 16.31 -10.51 17.28
CA GLN A 195 17.19 -11.53 16.70
C GLN A 195 16.76 -11.95 15.28
N LYS A 196 15.72 -11.33 14.72
CA LYS A 196 15.14 -11.66 13.40
C LYS A 196 14.74 -13.14 13.32
N GLY A 197 14.34 -13.73 14.44
CA GLY A 197 14.05 -15.16 14.57
C GLY A 197 12.73 -15.60 13.91
N LEU A 198 11.98 -14.70 13.27
CA LEU A 198 10.77 -15.06 12.56
C LEU A 198 11.07 -15.39 11.10
N LYS A 199 10.52 -16.51 10.64
CA LYS A 199 10.62 -16.92 9.24
C LYS A 199 9.90 -15.90 8.36
N LYS A 200 10.44 -15.69 7.16
CA LYS A 200 9.76 -14.95 6.10
C LYS A 200 8.41 -15.61 5.82
N VAL A 201 7.37 -14.81 5.65
CA VAL A 201 6.09 -15.30 5.11
C VAL A 201 6.32 -15.67 3.64
N GLU A 202 6.18 -16.96 3.33
CA GLU A 202 6.23 -17.49 1.96
C GLU A 202 4.99 -17.07 1.15
#